data_AF-A0A1V4VMQ4-F1
#
_entry.id   AF-A0A1V4VMQ4-F1
#
_cell.length_a   1.000
_cell.length_b   1.000
_cell.length_c   1.000
_cell.angle_alpha   90.00
_cell.angle_beta   90.00
_cell.angle_gamma   90.00
#
_symmetry.space_group_name_H-M   'P 1'
#
loop_
_entity.id
_entity.type
_entity.pdbx_description
1 polymer ?
#
loop_
_entity_poly.entity_id
_entity_poly.type
_entity_poly.pdbx_seq_one_letter_code
_entity_poly.pdbx_strand_id
1 'polypeptide(L)' 'MIWALRKICFFDVNPETKEINKKESFTPPPHEPGLYPRLLGEKGADIIIAGGMGPRAQGLFNENGVK' A
#
# COMPACT_ATOMS: atom_id res chain seq x y z
N MET A 1 -15.20 17.54 12.19
CA MET A 1 -13.98 17.91 11.45
C MET A 1 -13.31 16.65 10.94
N ILE A 2 -13.72 16.20 9.74
CA ILE A 2 -13.37 14.88 9.17
C ILE A 2 -12.08 15.07 8.37
N TRP A 3 -10.93 14.83 9.01
CA TRP A 3 -9.64 14.85 8.32
C TRP A 3 -9.37 13.51 7.64
N ALA A 4 -8.77 13.58 6.44
CA ALA A 4 -8.05 12.55 5.71
C ALA A 4 -8.79 11.79 4.57
N LEU A 5 -9.01 12.49 3.44
CA LEU A 5 -9.01 11.85 2.11
C LEU A 5 -7.58 11.38 1.79
N ARG A 6 -7.14 10.26 2.36
CA ARG A 6 -5.86 9.64 2.02
C ARG A 6 -6.10 8.60 0.93
N LYS A 7 -5.99 9.01 -0.32
CA LYS A 7 -6.00 8.08 -1.46
C LYS A 7 -4.80 7.16 -1.38
N ILE A 8 -5.01 5.88 -1.70
CA ILE A 8 -3.91 4.95 -1.96
C ILE A 8 -3.77 4.81 -3.47
N CYS A 9 -2.53 4.84 -3.96
CA CYS A 9 -2.20 4.71 -5.36
C CYS A 9 -1.41 3.43 -5.59
N PHE A 10 -1.87 2.61 -6.54
CA PHE A 10 -1.15 1.45 -7.05
C PHE A 10 -0.44 1.83 -8.36
N PHE A 11 0.77 1.31 -8.50
CA PHE A 11 1.57 1.46 -9.70
C PHE A 11 2.03 0.08 -10.13
N ASP A 12 1.70 -0.29 -11.38
CA ASP A 12 2.33 -1.40 -12.07
C ASP A 12 3.54 -0.83 -12.81
N VAL A 13 4.73 -1.34 -12.49
CA VAL A 13 5.99 -0.83 -13.01
C VAL A 13 6.81 -1.96 -13.63
N ASN A 14 7.42 -1.68 -14.78
CA ASN A 14 8.40 -2.58 -15.37
C ASN A 14 9.81 -2.23 -14.82
N PRO A 15 10.46 -3.12 -14.05
CA PRO A 15 11.77 -2.83 -13.46
C PRO A 15 12.91 -2.75 -14.48
N GLU A 16 12.77 -3.36 -15.66
CA GLU A 16 13.80 -3.37 -16.70
C GLU A 16 13.75 -2.08 -17.53
N THR A 17 12.56 -1.70 -17.99
CA THR A 17 12.38 -0.48 -18.82
C THR A 17 12.22 0.79 -17.98
N LYS A 18 11.93 0.64 -16.69
CA LYS A 18 11.62 1.73 -15.73
C LYS A 18 10.35 2.50 -16.07
N GLU A 19 9.43 1.87 -16.77
CA GLU A 19 8.16 2.46 -17.17
C GLU A 19 7.04 2.14 -16.17
N ILE A 20 6.06 3.05 -16.09
CA ILE A 20 4.82 2.83 -15.34
C ILE A 20 3.77 2.34 -16.34
N ASN A 21 3.42 1.06 -16.27
CA ASN A 21 2.44 0.44 -17.15
C ASN A 21 1.02 0.89 -16.79
N LYS A 22 0.75 1.02 -15.49
CA LYS A 22 -0.59 1.33 -14.98
C LYS A 22 -0.52 2.12 -13.68
N LYS A 23 -1.49 3.02 -13.50
CA LYS A 23 -1.72 3.76 -12.26
C LYS A 23 -3.19 3.67 -11.90
N GLU A 24 -3.48 3.23 -10.68
CA GLU A 24 -4.83 3.22 -10.13
C GLU A 24 -4.84 3.89 -8.77
N SER A 25 -5.94 4.56 -8.43
CA SER A 25 -6.12 5.14 -7.11
C SER A 25 -7.48 4.81 -6.57
N PHE A 26 -7.56 4.51 -5.27
CA PHE A 26 -8.81 4.25 -4.60
C PHE A 26 -8.86 4.94 -3.24
N THR A 27 -10.07 5.18 -2.77
CA THR A 27 -10.31 5.65 -1.41
C THR A 27 -10.35 4.44 -0.50
N PRO A 28 -9.42 4.31 0.46
CA PRO A 28 -9.44 3.18 1.38
C PRO A 28 -10.64 3.27 2.34
N PRO A 29 -11.08 2.13 2.90
CA PRO A 29 -12.04 2.11 4.01
C PRO A 29 -11.49 2.87 5.23
N PRO A 30 -12.34 3.18 6.22
CA PRO A 30 -11.90 3.78 7.49
C PRO A 30 -10.70 3.03 8.11
N HIS A 31 -9.80 3.79 8.75
CA HIS A 31 -8.56 3.20 9.26
C HIS A 31 -8.83 2.31 10.47
N GLU A 32 -8.51 1.02 10.31
CA GLU A 32 -8.45 0.06 11.41
C GLU A 32 -7.02 -0.50 11.56
N PRO A 33 -6.58 -0.84 12.79
CA PRO A 33 -5.27 -1.44 13.02
C PRO A 33 -5.09 -2.73 12.20
N GLY A 34 -4.05 -2.78 11.37
CA GLY A 34 -3.71 -3.96 10.58
C GLY A 34 -4.51 -4.16 9.28
N LEU A 35 -5.54 -3.35 9.03
CA LEU A 35 -6.37 -3.46 7.82
C LEU A 35 -5.56 -3.25 6.53
N TYR A 36 -4.73 -2.20 6.46
CA TYR A 36 -3.99 -1.88 5.24
C TYR A 36 -2.90 -2.90 4.90
N PRO A 37 -2.07 -3.38 5.86
CA PRO A 37 -1.13 -4.47 5.58
C PRO A 37 -1.77 -5.70 4.92
N ARG A 38 -2.93 -6.12 5.43
CA ARG A 38 -3.69 -7.23 4.87
C ARG A 38 -4.28 -6.88 3.50
N LEU A 39 -5.04 -5.79 3.41
CA LEU A 39 -5.76 -5.39 2.20
C LEU A 39 -4.82 -5.14 1.02
N LEU A 40 -3.67 -4.50 1.24
CA LEU A 40 -2.72 -4.20 0.18
C LEU A 40 -1.93 -5.44 -0.24
N GLY A 41 -1.60 -6.34 0.69
CA GLY A 41 -1.05 -7.65 0.37
C GLY A 41 -2.01 -8.51 -0.45
N GLU A 42 -3.30 -8.57 -0.07
CA GLU A 42 -4.34 -9.27 -0.83
C GLU A 42 -4.55 -8.69 -2.24
N LYS A 43 -4.26 -7.41 -2.44
CA LYS A 43 -4.29 -6.74 -3.76
C LYS A 43 -3.03 -6.96 -4.60
N GLY A 44 -2.05 -7.72 -4.10
CA GLY A 44 -0.82 -8.04 -4.82
C GLY A 44 0.22 -6.92 -4.82
N ALA A 45 0.26 -6.07 -3.77
CA ALA A 45 1.35 -5.12 -3.62
C ALA A 45 2.66 -5.84 -3.28
N ASP A 46 3.70 -5.68 -4.10
CA ASP A 46 5.04 -6.20 -3.79
C ASP A 46 5.87 -5.22 -2.92
N ILE A 47 5.65 -3.91 -3.11
CA ILE A 47 6.44 -2.83 -2.49
C ILE A 47 5.51 -1.73 -1.98
N ILE A 48 5.74 -1.25 -0.76
CA ILE A 48 4.98 -0.15 -0.15
C ILE A 48 5.87 1.07 0.08
N ILE A 49 5.46 2.20 -0.50
CA ILE A 49 6.09 3.50 -0.26
C ILE A 49 5.17 4.35 0.61
N ALA A 50 5.64 4.71 1.81
CA ALA A 50 4.92 5.56 2.74
C ALA A 50 5.86 6.60 3.36
N GLY A 51 5.32 7.78 3.71
CA GLY A 51 6.08 8.81 4.43
C GLY A 51 6.43 8.43 5.88
N GLY A 52 5.92 7.29 6.37
CA GLY A 52 6.22 6.70 7.67
C GLY A 52 5.36 5.47 7.91
N MET A 53 5.92 4.45 8.56
CA MET A 53 5.24 3.20 8.88
C MET A 53 5.67 2.72 10.27
N GLY A 54 4.71 2.50 11.18
CA GLY A 54 5.02 1.97 12.51
C GLY A 54 5.50 0.51 12.48
N PRO A 55 6.25 0.04 13.49
CA PRO A 55 6.90 -1.27 13.48
C PRO A 55 5.91 -2.43 13.35
N ARG A 56 4.71 -2.30 13.95
CA ARG A 56 3.64 -3.30 13.81
C ARG A 56 3.17 -3.47 12.36
N ALA A 57 3.03 -2.37 11.62
CA ALA A 57 2.60 -2.43 10.22
C ALA A 57 3.70 -3.03 9.34
N GLN A 58 4.97 -2.68 9.58
CA GLN A 58 6.11 -3.28 8.89
C GLN A 58 6.15 -4.81 9.09
N GLY A 59 5.95 -5.28 10.33
CA GLY A 59 5.87 -6.72 10.63
C GLY A 59 4.77 -7.43 9.83
N LEU A 60 3.57 -6.85 9.79
CA LEU A 60 2.44 -7.42 9.04
C LEU A 60 2.65 -7.42 7.52
N PHE A 61 3.32 -6.42 6.95
CA PHE A 61 3.70 -6.44 5.53
C PHE A 61 4.71 -7.54 5.23
N ASN A 62 5.75 -7.68 6.08
CA ASN A 62 6.74 -8.74 5.94
C ASN A 62 6.12 -10.14 6.03
N GLU A 63 5.16 -10.36 6.93
CA GLU A 63 4.39 -11.61 7.03
C GLU A 63 3.61 -11.91 5.75
N ASN A 64 3.14 -10.88 5.05
CA ASN A 64 2.44 -10.99 3.77
C ASN A 64 3.39 -11.04 2.55
N GLY A 65 4.71 -11.11 2.77
CA GLY A 65 5.70 -11.12 1.69
C GLY A 65 5.87 -9.77 0.97
N VAL A 66 5.37 -8.69 1.56
CA VAL A 66 5.39 -7.33 1.01
C VAL A 66 6.58 -6.56 1.60
N LYS A 67 7.31 -5.82 0.75
CA LYS A 67 8.52 -5.07 1.12
C LYS A 67 8.26 -3.60 1.43
#